data_AF-A0A8X6YLC7-F1
#
_entry.id   AF-A0A8X6YLC7-F1
#
_cell.length_a   1.000
_cell.length_b   1.000
_cell.length_c   1.000
_cell.angle_alpha   90.00
_cell.angle_beta   90.00
_cell.angle_gamma   90.00
#
_symmetry.space_group_name_H-M   'P 1'
#
loop_
_entity.id
_entity.type
_entity.pdbx_description
1 polymer ?
#
loop_
_entity_poly.entity_id
_entity_poly.type
_entity_poly.pdbx_seq_one_letter_code
_entity_poly.pdbx_strand_id
1 'polypeptide(L)'
;MKKDSFVDKALKKSILDILFSVKFDSEDGYVFLLLERQSKPDYYMAFRLFKYMLNIEEYHMKATKSKKFPFIYPLEFYNGIQQYNIPRNPWELFENSELVKATWTNDYQLINVHDISDQALKENAWSGILQFFMKHIHERDLLKRW
;
A
#
# COMPACT_ATOMS: atom_id res chain seq x y z
N MET A 1 -8.42 27.77 -10.26
CA MET A 1 -9.42 26.72 -9.94
C MET A 1 -9.53 25.81 -11.15
N LYS A 2 -8.78 24.70 -11.21
CA LYS A 2 -8.88 23.73 -12.30
C LYS A 2 -9.60 22.50 -11.76
N LYS A 3 -10.82 22.29 -12.26
CA LYS A 3 -11.67 21.15 -11.92
C LYS A 3 -11.43 20.08 -12.99
N ASP A 4 -10.22 19.53 -13.03
CA ASP A 4 -9.97 18.38 -13.90
C ASP A 4 -10.58 17.17 -13.20
N SER A 5 -11.79 16.81 -13.62
CA SER A 5 -12.50 15.61 -13.17
C SER A 5 -11.78 14.38 -13.73
N PHE A 6 -10.62 14.06 -13.17
CA PHE A 6 -9.86 12.88 -13.53
C PHE A 6 -10.30 11.71 -12.65
N VAL A 7 -11.51 11.23 -12.91
CA VAL A 7 -12.05 10.04 -12.25
C VAL A 7 -12.38 9.04 -13.35
N ASP A 8 -11.56 7.99 -13.39
CA ASP A 8 -11.69 6.85 -14.28
C ASP A 8 -13.11 6.25 -14.21
N LYS A 9 -13.58 5.70 -15.34
CA LYS A 9 -14.94 5.13 -15.47
C LYS A 9 -15.22 4.00 -14.47
N ALA A 10 -14.19 3.45 -13.82
CA ALA A 10 -14.30 2.43 -12.78
C ALA A 10 -14.86 2.94 -11.42
N LEU A 11 -14.87 4.25 -11.16
CA LEU A 11 -15.38 4.84 -9.90
C LEU A 11 -16.83 5.33 -10.00
N LYS A 12 -17.48 5.19 -11.16
CA LYS A 12 -18.85 5.68 -11.36
C LYS A 12 -19.91 4.70 -10.86
N LYS A 13 -20.14 4.70 -9.54
CA LYS A 13 -21.49 4.52 -8.96
C LYS A 13 -21.51 5.01 -7.49
N SER A 14 -22.28 6.08 -7.28
CA SER A 14 -22.69 6.72 -6.00
C SER A 14 -21.66 7.39 -5.08
N ILE A 15 -20.40 7.50 -5.46
CA ILE A 15 -19.38 8.15 -4.64
C ILE A 15 -19.00 9.50 -5.28
N LEU A 16 -19.17 10.61 -4.55
CA LEU A 16 -18.60 11.90 -4.94
C LEU A 16 -17.17 11.95 -4.41
N ASP A 17 -16.26 11.29 -5.12
CA ASP A 17 -14.83 11.37 -4.84
C ASP A 17 -14.28 12.69 -5.37
N ILE A 18 -13.79 13.55 -4.48
CA ILE A 18 -13.14 14.79 -4.87
C ILE A 18 -11.66 14.71 -4.53
N LEU A 19 -10.81 14.77 -5.55
CA LEU A 19 -9.37 14.89 -5.40
C LEU A 19 -8.96 16.34 -5.65
N PHE A 20 -8.38 16.98 -4.64
CA PHE A 20 -7.81 18.32 -4.77
C PHE A 20 -6.29 18.23 -4.82
N SER A 21 -5.68 18.84 -5.85
CA SER A 21 -4.23 19.07 -5.82
C SER A 21 -3.92 20.25 -4.91
N VAL A 22 -3.00 20.04 -3.99
CA VAL A 22 -2.55 21.02 -2.99
C VAL A 22 -1.03 20.96 -2.87
N LYS A 23 -0.42 21.95 -2.23
CA LYS A 23 1.00 21.89 -1.86
C LYS A 23 1.14 21.68 -0.36
N PHE A 24 1.93 20.70 0.04
CA PHE A 24 2.35 20.47 1.42
C PHE A 24 3.83 20.84 1.52
N ASP A 25 4.17 21.88 2.26
CA ASP A 25 5.56 22.34 2.46
C ASP A 25 6.41 22.42 1.16
N SER A 26 5.77 22.90 0.08
CA SER A 26 6.32 23.06 -1.29
C SER A 26 6.29 21.82 -2.18
N GLU A 27 5.93 20.64 -1.66
CA GLU A 27 5.73 19.41 -2.45
C GLU A 27 4.29 19.32 -2.97
N ASP A 28 4.14 18.86 -4.20
CA ASP A 28 2.81 18.58 -4.76
C ASP A 28 2.20 17.37 -4.06
N GLY A 29 0.98 17.53 -3.57
CA GLY A 29 0.21 16.47 -2.92
C GLY A 29 -1.27 16.56 -3.26
N TYR A 30 -2.04 15.69 -2.62
CA TYR A 30 -3.47 15.62 -2.79
C TYR A 30 -4.21 15.60 -1.46
N VAL A 31 -5.35 16.29 -1.42
CA VAL A 31 -6.41 16.01 -0.44
C VAL A 31 -7.44 15.15 -1.14
N PHE A 32 -7.62 13.92 -0.67
CA PHE A 32 -8.63 13.01 -1.18
C PHE A 32 -9.84 13.03 -0.27
N LEU A 33 -10.97 13.47 -0.82
CA LEU A 33 -12.21 13.61 -0.11
C LEU A 33 -13.24 12.59 -0.57
N LEU A 34 -13.58 11.69 0.34
CA LEU A 34 -14.66 10.74 0.15
C LEU A 34 -15.95 11.34 0.69
N LEU A 35 -16.80 11.85 -0.22
CA LEU A 35 -18.13 12.31 0.11
C LEU A 35 -19.15 11.21 -0.18
N GLU A 36 -19.57 10.53 0.88
CA GLU A 36 -20.64 9.56 0.80
C GLU A 36 -21.83 9.95 1.67
N ARG A 37 -23.03 9.73 1.13
CA ARG A 37 -24.25 9.78 1.93
C ARG A 37 -24.39 8.47 2.70
N GLN A 38 -23.58 8.28 3.74
CA GLN A 38 -23.65 7.09 4.58
C GLN A 38 -24.68 7.28 5.69
N SER A 39 -25.77 6.51 5.66
CA SER A 39 -26.76 6.49 6.74
C SER A 39 -26.32 5.65 7.95
N LYS A 40 -25.29 4.80 7.79
CA LYS A 40 -24.70 3.93 8.81
C LYS A 40 -23.19 3.81 8.59
N PRO A 41 -22.37 3.61 9.64
CA PRO A 41 -20.93 3.40 9.48
C PRO A 41 -20.64 2.14 8.65
N ASP A 42 -19.79 2.25 7.63
CA ASP A 42 -19.25 1.11 6.88
C ASP A 42 -18.01 0.55 7.60
N TYR A 43 -18.10 -0.68 8.08
CA TYR A 43 -17.00 -1.33 8.82
C TYR A 43 -15.70 -1.42 8.02
N TYR A 44 -15.77 -1.56 6.70
CA TYR A 44 -14.59 -1.70 5.82
C TYR A 44 -14.13 -0.38 5.20
N MET A 45 -14.64 0.76 5.68
CA MET A 45 -14.32 2.08 5.16
C MET A 45 -12.82 2.35 5.12
N ALA A 46 -12.09 2.03 6.20
CA ALA A 46 -10.64 2.24 6.25
C ALA A 46 -9.88 1.48 5.17
N PHE A 47 -10.28 0.24 4.87
CA PHE A 47 -9.69 -0.53 3.77
C PHE A 47 -9.99 0.10 2.41
N ARG A 48 -11.23 0.56 2.22
CA ARG A 48 -11.63 1.20 0.96
C ARG A 48 -10.89 2.52 0.72
N LEU A 49 -10.76 3.37 1.73
CA LEU A 49 -9.96 4.59 1.68
C LEU A 49 -8.51 4.30 1.33
N PHE A 50 -7.89 3.31 2.00
CA PHE A 50 -6.53 2.91 1.73
C PHE A 50 -6.34 2.43 0.27
N LYS A 51 -7.28 1.63 -0.24
CA LYS A 51 -7.28 1.21 -1.65
C LYS A 51 -7.38 2.38 -2.62
N TYR A 52 -8.19 3.40 -2.32
CA TYR A 52 -8.27 4.58 -3.17
C TYR A 52 -6.97 5.38 -3.19
N MET A 53 -6.31 5.54 -2.05
CA MET A 53 -4.99 6.19 -1.97
C MET A 53 -3.98 5.49 -2.89
N LEU A 54 -3.86 4.16 -2.79
CA LEU A 54 -2.95 3.39 -3.65
C LEU A 54 -3.28 3.55 -5.15
N ASN A 55 -4.57 3.57 -5.51
CA ASN A 55 -4.98 3.77 -6.91
C ASN A 55 -4.60 5.18 -7.42
N ILE A 56 -4.74 6.21 -6.58
CA ILE A 56 -4.36 7.60 -6.92
C ILE A 56 -2.84 7.69 -7.11
N GLU A 57 -2.06 7.05 -6.22
CA GLU A 57 -0.60 6.99 -6.31
C GLU A 57 -0.14 6.27 -7.59
N GLU A 58 -0.73 5.12 -7.91
CA GLU A 58 -0.44 4.37 -9.14
C GLU A 58 -0.74 5.22 -10.38
N TYR A 59 -1.89 5.91 -10.38
CA TYR A 59 -2.26 6.82 -11.45
C TYR A 59 -1.24 7.97 -11.58
N HIS A 60 -0.90 8.63 -10.47
CA HIS A 60 0.06 9.73 -10.46
C HIS A 60 1.43 9.29 -10.99
N MET A 61 1.92 8.12 -10.57
CA MET A 61 3.18 7.55 -11.06
C MET A 61 3.15 7.36 -12.57
N LYS A 62 2.08 6.80 -13.14
CA LYS A 62 1.94 6.59 -14.58
C LYS A 62 1.84 7.91 -15.35
N ALA A 63 1.13 8.90 -14.80
CA ALA A 63 0.90 10.18 -15.46
C ALA A 63 2.14 11.11 -15.45
N THR A 64 2.88 11.13 -14.33
CA THR A 64 4.02 12.05 -14.15
C THR A 64 5.38 11.41 -14.40
N LYS A 65 5.45 10.06 -14.44
CA LYS A 65 6.70 9.28 -14.41
C LYS A 65 7.58 9.57 -13.18
N SER A 66 7.00 10.13 -12.12
CA SER A 66 7.68 10.35 -10.84
C SER A 66 8.07 9.02 -10.19
N LYS A 67 9.22 8.99 -9.52
CA LYS A 67 9.65 7.88 -8.66
C LYS A 67 9.12 7.99 -7.23
N LYS A 68 8.56 9.14 -6.86
CA LYS A 68 7.99 9.41 -5.54
C LYS A 68 6.48 9.53 -5.65
N PHE A 69 5.78 8.97 -4.67
CA PHE A 69 4.36 9.20 -4.53
C PHE A 69 4.07 10.56 -3.90
N PRO A 70 2.98 11.22 -4.31
CA PRO A 70 2.50 12.43 -3.67
C PRO A 70 1.89 12.08 -2.31
N PHE A 71 2.03 12.97 -1.33
CA PHE A 71 1.30 12.80 -0.08
C PHE A 71 -0.21 12.92 -0.34
N ILE A 72 -0.99 11.96 0.17
CA ILE A 72 -2.45 11.97 0.11
C ILE A 72 -3.00 12.10 1.52
N TYR A 73 -3.78 13.14 1.76
CA TYR A 73 -4.53 13.30 3.01
C TYR A 73 -5.97 12.78 2.82
N PRO A 74 -6.32 11.59 3.35
CA PRO A 74 -7.65 11.04 3.23
C PRO A 74 -8.62 11.70 4.21
N LEU A 75 -9.78 12.09 3.71
CA LEU A 75 -10.88 12.62 4.51
C LEU A 75 -12.18 11.91 4.18
N GLU A 76 -12.88 11.51 5.23
CA GLU A 76 -14.24 10.96 5.15
C GLU A 76 -15.20 11.90 5.86
N PHE A 77 -16.26 12.32 5.17
CA PHE A 77 -17.37 13.02 5.81
C PHE A 77 -18.47 12.03 6.18
N TYR A 78 -18.59 11.75 7.47
CA TYR A 78 -19.70 10.95 8.01
C TYR A 78 -20.83 11.85 8.50
N ASN A 79 -22.04 11.65 7.96
CA ASN A 79 -23.25 12.41 8.32
C ASN A 79 -24.39 11.52 8.86
N GLY A 80 -24.08 10.29 9.28
CA GLY A 80 -25.04 9.40 9.90
C GLY A 80 -25.35 9.81 11.35
N ILE A 81 -26.50 9.34 11.84
CA ILE A 81 -26.98 9.64 13.21
C ILE A 81 -26.32 8.71 14.24
N GLN A 82 -25.85 7.54 13.81
CA GLN A 82 -25.22 6.56 14.70
C GLN A 82 -23.82 7.00 15.10
N GLN A 83 -23.36 6.59 16.28
CA GLN A 83 -21.98 6.82 16.68
C GLN A 83 -21.02 6.12 15.72
N TYR A 84 -20.00 6.85 15.26
CA TYR A 84 -18.95 6.28 14.44
C TYR A 84 -17.99 5.45 15.30
N ASN A 85 -18.14 4.13 15.26
CA ASN A 85 -17.42 3.15 16.08
C ASN A 85 -16.71 2.07 15.25
N ILE A 86 -16.36 2.39 14.00
CA ILE A 86 -15.69 1.46 13.09
C ILE A 86 -14.20 1.83 12.90
N PRO A 87 -13.36 0.87 12.44
CA PRO A 87 -11.93 1.07 12.23
C PRO A 87 -11.58 2.27 11.34
N ARG A 88 -10.55 3.04 11.72
CA ARG A 88 -10.12 4.25 10.97
C ARG A 88 -8.82 4.11 10.19
N ASN A 89 -8.16 2.97 10.34
CA ASN A 89 -6.99 2.59 9.56
C ASN A 89 -7.12 1.10 9.19
N PRO A 90 -6.52 0.65 8.07
CA PRO A 90 -6.65 -0.74 7.64
C PRO A 90 -6.04 -1.73 8.64
N TRP A 91 -5.10 -1.31 9.50
CA TRP A 91 -4.43 -2.18 10.46
C TRP A 91 -5.36 -2.68 11.56
N GLU A 92 -6.39 -1.93 11.91
CA GLU A 92 -7.42 -2.30 12.90
C GLU A 92 -8.37 -3.40 12.40
N LEU A 93 -8.33 -3.73 11.10
CA LEU A 93 -9.12 -4.83 10.52
C LEU A 93 -8.46 -6.21 10.70
N PHE A 94 -7.21 -6.26 11.18
CA PHE A 94 -6.49 -7.50 11.42
C PHE A 94 -6.63 -7.94 12.88
N GLU A 95 -6.69 -9.26 13.11
CA GLU A 95 -6.73 -9.83 14.46
C GLU A 95 -5.54 -9.38 15.32
N ASN A 96 -4.35 -9.25 14.72
CA ASN A 96 -3.15 -8.75 15.36
C ASN A 96 -2.67 -7.43 14.72
N SER A 97 -3.38 -6.35 15.03
CA SER A 97 -3.08 -5.00 14.51
C SER A 97 -1.65 -4.54 14.81
N GLU A 98 -1.12 -4.88 15.99
CA GLU A 98 0.22 -4.46 16.42
C GLU A 98 1.32 -5.14 15.61
N LEU A 99 1.19 -6.44 15.30
CA LEU A 99 2.12 -7.14 14.43
C LEU A 99 2.12 -6.53 13.01
N VAL A 100 0.96 -6.21 12.46
CA VAL A 100 0.84 -5.61 11.14
C VAL A 100 1.51 -4.24 11.10
N LYS A 101 1.26 -3.38 12.09
CA LYS A 101 1.95 -2.08 12.20
C LYS A 101 3.47 -2.28 12.31
N ALA A 102 3.92 -3.16 13.19
CA ALA A 102 5.34 -3.41 13.41
C ALA A 102 6.08 -3.96 12.16
N THR A 103 5.37 -4.61 11.25
CA THR A 103 5.98 -5.25 10.07
C THR A 103 5.78 -4.47 8.78
N TRP A 104 4.64 -3.80 8.59
CA TRP A 104 4.29 -3.19 7.29
C TRP A 104 4.61 -1.69 7.22
N THR A 105 4.78 -1.02 8.37
CA THR A 105 5.17 0.41 8.39
C THR A 105 6.68 0.62 8.53
N ASN A 106 7.46 -0.46 8.53
CA ASN A 106 8.92 -0.46 8.57
C ASN A 106 9.48 -1.02 7.25
N ASP A 107 10.81 -1.01 7.14
CA ASP A 107 11.48 -1.66 6.02
C ASP A 107 11.05 -3.14 5.93
N TYR A 108 10.73 -3.58 4.72
CA TYR A 108 10.48 -4.98 4.47
C TYR A 108 11.77 -5.78 4.72
N GLN A 109 11.63 -7.04 5.11
CA GLN A 109 12.79 -7.92 5.29
C GLN A 109 13.42 -8.27 3.95
N LEU A 110 14.56 -7.67 3.63
CA LEU A 110 15.38 -8.07 2.49
C LEU A 110 16.29 -9.24 2.90
N ILE A 111 16.07 -10.41 2.29
CA ILE A 111 17.01 -11.55 2.40
C ILE A 111 17.88 -11.55 1.14
N ASN A 112 19.08 -10.97 1.25
CA ASN A 112 20.06 -11.02 0.18
C ASN A 112 20.91 -12.29 0.31
N VAL A 113 20.62 -13.29 -0.52
CA VAL A 113 21.32 -14.59 -0.50
C VAL A 113 22.81 -14.49 -0.82
N HIS A 114 23.26 -13.41 -1.46
CA HIS A 114 24.68 -13.19 -1.74
C HIS A 114 25.48 -12.81 -0.49
N ASP A 115 24.83 -12.28 0.54
CA ASP A 115 25.46 -11.92 1.82
C ASP A 115 25.57 -13.13 2.76
N ILE A 116 24.94 -14.26 2.41
CA ILE A 116 24.94 -15.49 3.19
C ILE A 116 25.96 -16.46 2.59
N SER A 117 26.82 -17.04 3.43
CA SER A 117 27.79 -18.04 2.98
C SER A 117 27.11 -19.35 2.54
N ASP A 118 27.70 -20.05 1.58
CA ASP A 118 27.14 -21.31 1.07
C ASP A 118 27.02 -22.37 2.17
N GLN A 119 27.92 -22.35 3.16
CA GLN A 119 27.87 -23.24 4.32
C GLN A 119 26.64 -22.96 5.17
N ALA A 120 26.39 -21.69 5.53
CA ALA A 120 25.21 -21.31 6.30
C ALA A 120 23.90 -21.59 5.55
N LEU A 121 23.91 -21.50 4.21
CA LEU A 121 22.77 -21.90 3.38
C LEU A 121 22.54 -23.41 3.41
N LYS A 122 23.59 -24.24 3.47
CA LYS A 122 23.44 -25.71 3.51
C LYS A 122 22.98 -26.25 4.86
N GLU A 123 23.15 -25.49 5.94
CA GLU A 123 22.75 -25.89 7.29
C GLU A 123 21.23 -25.85 7.53
N ASN A 124 20.47 -25.08 6.73
CA ASN A 124 19.03 -24.92 6.89
C ASN A 124 18.26 -25.69 5.80
N ALA A 125 17.71 -26.87 6.15
CA ALA A 125 17.32 -27.91 5.20
C ALA A 125 16.29 -27.51 4.13
N TRP A 126 15.45 -26.49 4.35
CA TRP A 126 14.44 -26.08 3.36
C TRP A 126 14.66 -24.67 2.82
N SER A 127 14.75 -23.67 3.71
CA SER A 127 14.99 -22.27 3.30
C SER A 127 16.38 -22.08 2.71
N GLY A 128 17.37 -22.78 3.24
CA GLY A 128 18.75 -22.70 2.81
C GLY A 128 19.03 -23.36 1.46
N ILE A 129 18.38 -24.49 1.15
CA ILE A 129 18.42 -25.10 -0.19
C ILE A 129 17.84 -24.14 -1.25
N LEU A 130 16.65 -23.59 -0.99
CA LEU A 130 16.01 -22.63 -1.90
C LEU A 130 16.90 -21.40 -2.11
N GLN A 131 17.45 -20.84 -1.02
CA GLN A 131 18.33 -19.68 -1.07
C GLN A 131 19.64 -19.96 -1.80
N PHE A 132 20.23 -21.15 -1.62
CA PHE A 132 21.42 -21.58 -2.36
C PHE A 132 21.14 -21.63 -3.87
N PHE A 133 20.03 -22.25 -4.28
CA PHE A 133 19.66 -22.26 -5.70
C PHE A 133 19.37 -20.87 -6.25
N MET A 134 18.68 -20.01 -5.49
CA MET A 134 18.46 -18.62 -5.88
C MET A 134 19.77 -17.84 -6.06
N LYS A 135 20.74 -18.03 -5.16
CA LYS A 135 22.07 -17.40 -5.23
C LYS A 135 22.81 -17.73 -6.53
N HIS A 136 22.63 -18.96 -7.03
CA HIS A 136 23.35 -19.47 -8.19
C HIS A 136 22.46 -19.64 -9.43
N ILE A 137 21.26 -19.04 -9.48
CA ILE A 137 20.27 -19.25 -10.55
C ILE A 137 20.77 -18.91 -11.98
N HIS A 138 21.88 -18.19 -12.10
CA HIS A 138 22.51 -17.85 -13.37
C HIS A 138 23.68 -18.78 -13.76
N GLU A 139 24.04 -19.74 -12.91
CA GLU A 139 25.09 -20.73 -13.18
C GLU A 139 24.52 -21.98 -13.86
N ARG A 140 25.27 -22.52 -14.83
CA ARG A 140 24.82 -23.68 -15.62
C ARG A 140 25.01 -25.04 -14.92
N ASP A 141 25.96 -25.14 -13.98
CA ASP A 141 26.39 -26.39 -13.33
C ASP A 141 26.27 -26.32 -11.79
N LEU A 142 25.04 -26.16 -11.30
CA LEU A 142 24.73 -26.00 -9.88
C LEU A 142 25.13 -27.19 -9.00
N LEU A 143 25.03 -28.41 -9.54
CA LEU A 143 25.29 -29.65 -8.81
C LEU A 143 26.77 -29.83 -8.40
N LYS A 144 27.71 -29.09 -9.01
CA LYS A 144 29.14 -29.15 -8.64
C LYS A 144 29.49 -28.33 -7.40
N ARG A 145 28.62 -27.38 -7.00
CA ARG A 145 28.83 -26.50 -5.83
C ARG A 145 28.09 -26.97 -4.59
N TRP A 146 27.10 -27.84 -4.75
CA TRP A 146 26.36 -28.45 -3.64
C TRP A 146 27.26 -29.46 -2.91
#